data_AF-A0A9X2Z9C1-F1
#
_entry.id   AF-A0A9X2Z9C1-F1
#
_cell.length_a   1.000
_cell.length_b   1.000
_cell.length_c   1.000
_cell.angle_alpha   90.00
_cell.angle_beta   90.00
_cell.angle_gamma   90.00
#
_symmetry.space_group_name_H-M   'P 1'
#
loop_
_entity.id
_entity.type
_entity.pdbx_description
1 polymer ?
#
loop_
_entity_poly.entity_id
_entity_poly.type
_entity_poly.pdbx_seq_one_letter_code
_entity_poly.pdbx_strand_id
1 'polypeptide(L)'
;MTDYPPGMTLRPIAAWPTASTTDRRPAPFESSLTSTLEVLDRELRALGPHGLRGAHGSNWYPTSILQLALREQDFRNDGMPRANAVPSHPGVILNIQPKGKPELSFPCDTFTRWQDNLRGIALGLEALRKLDRYGITQTGQQYTGWRAIEATPSMNARAAACAVLARIAWPNENDAAQAEWAHKIATDPEIGRTTYRKAKANAHPDRNGGSQTLWDHVEGAAKVIGGLT
;
A
#
# COMPACT_ATOMS: atom_id res chain seq x y z
N MET A 1 -6.34 11.33 25.02
CA MET A 1 -5.64 10.24 24.33
C MET A 1 -5.72 10.54 22.84
N THR A 2 -4.64 10.33 22.10
CA THR A 2 -4.64 10.54 20.65
C THR A 2 -5.11 9.23 20.02
N ASP A 3 -6.41 9.14 19.76
CA ASP A 3 -7.01 7.93 19.23
C ASP A 3 -6.89 7.94 17.70
N TYR A 4 -6.28 6.88 17.16
CA TYR A 4 -6.18 6.69 15.72
C TYR A 4 -7.54 6.24 15.17
N PRO A 5 -7.84 6.55 13.89
CA PRO A 5 -9.09 6.12 13.27
C PRO A 5 -9.34 4.62 13.45
N PRO A 6 -10.58 4.18 13.74
CA PRO A 6 -10.89 2.77 13.87
C PRO A 6 -10.49 1.99 12.61
N GLY A 7 -9.88 0.81 12.77
CA GLY A 7 -9.41 -0.01 11.65
C GLY A 7 -8.07 0.44 11.04
N MET A 8 -7.44 1.49 11.59
CA MET A 8 -6.06 1.86 11.26
C MET A 8 -5.07 1.04 12.08
N THR A 9 -4.01 0.56 11.43
CA THR A 9 -2.84 -0.05 12.08
C THR A 9 -1.58 0.68 11.65
N LEU A 10 -0.56 0.69 12.51
CA LEU A 10 0.74 1.24 12.17
C LEU A 10 1.76 0.12 11.96
N ARG A 11 2.66 0.31 11.01
CA ARG A 11 3.70 -0.66 10.62
C ARG A 11 5.01 0.04 10.24
N PRO A 12 6.15 -0.67 10.26
CA PRO A 12 7.36 -0.19 9.60
C PRO A 12 7.16 0.06 8.09
N ILE A 13 7.89 1.04 7.57
CA ILE A 13 8.20 1.11 6.14
C ILE A 13 9.30 0.08 5.86
N ALA A 14 9.02 -0.91 5.02
CA ALA A 14 10.05 -1.85 4.60
C ALA A 14 10.63 -1.55 3.20
N ALA A 15 9.93 -0.78 2.36
CA ALA A 15 10.50 -0.17 1.16
C ALA A 15 9.85 1.18 0.87
N TRP A 16 10.65 2.18 0.50
CA TRP A 16 10.15 3.47 0.04
C TRP A 16 9.79 3.38 -1.45
N PRO A 17 8.57 3.79 -1.88
CA PRO A 17 8.07 3.47 -3.21
C PRO A 17 8.59 4.39 -4.33
N THR A 18 9.10 5.57 -3.99
CA THR A 18 9.54 6.59 -4.95
C THR A 18 11.01 6.97 -4.74
N ALA A 19 11.57 7.84 -5.58
CA ALA A 19 12.83 8.49 -5.23
C ALA A 19 12.61 9.30 -3.93
N SER A 20 13.50 9.13 -2.94
CA SER A 20 13.37 9.91 -1.71
C SER A 20 13.63 11.39 -1.97
N THR A 21 12.85 12.25 -1.32
CA THR A 21 13.02 13.69 -1.39
C THR A 21 14.36 14.10 -0.75
N THR A 22 15.28 14.63 -1.57
CA THR A 22 16.60 15.10 -1.12
C THR A 22 16.48 16.35 -0.25
N ASP A 23 15.75 17.36 -0.73
CA ASP A 23 15.61 18.67 -0.06
C ASP A 23 14.23 18.80 0.60
N ARG A 24 14.14 18.35 1.85
CA ARG A 24 12.90 18.47 2.64
C ARG A 24 12.72 19.89 3.15
N ARG A 25 11.48 20.37 3.15
CA ARG A 25 11.12 21.72 3.60
C ARG A 25 10.21 21.70 4.84
N PRO A 26 10.17 22.76 5.65
CA PRO A 26 9.15 22.87 6.69
C PRO A 26 7.75 22.92 6.06
N ALA A 27 6.74 22.44 6.79
CA ALA A 27 5.37 22.49 6.32
C ALA A 27 4.83 23.94 6.33
N PRO A 28 4.02 24.33 5.33
CA PRO A 28 3.39 25.65 5.30
C PRO A 28 2.19 25.77 6.24
N PHE A 29 1.92 24.74 7.03
CA PHE A 29 0.81 24.65 7.97
C PHE A 29 1.32 24.14 9.31
N GLU A 30 0.65 24.55 10.39
CA GLU A 30 0.89 24.02 11.74
C GLU A 30 -0.34 23.24 12.20
N SER A 31 -0.13 22.01 12.69
CA SER A 31 -1.20 21.19 13.24
C SER A 31 -0.66 20.21 14.28
N SER A 32 -1.48 19.93 15.30
CA SER A 32 -1.19 18.83 16.22
C SER A 32 -1.49 17.48 15.54
N LEU A 33 -0.85 16.42 16.04
CA LEU A 33 -1.14 15.06 15.58
C LEU A 33 -2.62 14.71 15.81
N THR A 34 -3.19 15.10 16.95
CA THR A 34 -4.61 14.88 17.27
C THR A 34 -5.53 15.52 16.22
N SER A 35 -5.33 16.80 15.91
CA SER A 35 -6.14 17.48 14.88
C SER A 35 -5.97 16.87 13.49
N THR A 36 -4.76 16.37 13.19
CA THR A 36 -4.50 15.65 11.94
C THR A 36 -5.29 14.34 11.87
N LEU A 37 -5.33 13.57 12.95
CA LEU A 37 -6.09 12.32 13.02
C LEU A 37 -7.60 12.53 12.99
N GLU A 38 -8.13 13.63 13.55
CA GLU A 38 -9.55 13.99 13.42
C GLU A 38 -9.96 14.27 11.98
N VAL A 39 -9.11 14.98 11.22
CA VAL A 39 -9.35 15.18 9.78
C VAL A 39 -9.30 13.83 9.08
N LEU A 40 -8.27 13.03 9.35
CA LEU A 40 -8.09 11.72 8.72
C LEU A 40 -9.26 10.76 9.00
N ASP A 41 -9.75 10.68 10.24
CA ASP A 41 -10.93 9.91 10.66
C ASP A 41 -12.15 10.24 9.80
N ARG A 42 -12.45 11.54 9.67
CA ARG A 42 -13.56 12.03 8.86
C ARG A 42 -13.42 11.65 7.39
N GLU A 43 -12.22 11.77 6.84
CA GLU A 43 -11.98 11.45 5.44
C GLU A 43 -12.02 9.94 5.17
N LEU A 44 -11.49 9.10 6.06
CA LEU A 44 -11.58 7.63 5.96
C LEU A 44 -13.03 7.15 6.04
N ARG A 45 -13.83 7.71 6.96
CA ARG A 45 -15.27 7.42 7.04
C ARG A 45 -16.01 7.79 5.75
N ALA A 46 -15.56 8.85 5.07
CA ALA A 46 -16.17 9.31 3.81
C ALA A 46 -15.86 8.41 2.60
N LEU A 47 -14.82 7.57 2.67
CA LEU A 47 -14.45 6.60 1.63
C LEU A 47 -15.33 5.33 1.63
N GLY A 48 -16.27 5.22 2.57
CA GLY A 48 -17.22 4.10 2.63
C GLY A 48 -18.10 3.91 1.39
N PRO A 49 -18.77 2.75 1.27
CA PRO A 49 -19.60 2.42 0.13
C PRO A 49 -20.61 3.52 -0.19
N HIS A 50 -20.64 3.96 -1.45
CA HIS A 50 -21.64 4.92 -1.93
C HIS A 50 -23.02 4.25 -1.83
N GLY A 51 -23.95 4.82 -1.08
CA GLY A 51 -25.27 4.23 -0.79
C GLY A 51 -25.51 3.86 0.69
N LEU A 52 -24.47 3.80 1.53
CA LEU A 52 -24.62 3.72 2.99
C LEU A 52 -24.52 5.08 3.69
N ARG A 53 -24.57 6.18 2.92
CA ARG A 53 -24.80 7.52 3.47
C ARG A 53 -26.28 7.61 3.90
N GLY A 54 -26.62 6.99 5.02
CA GLY A 54 -27.95 7.08 5.64
C GLY A 54 -28.58 5.75 6.07
N ALA A 55 -28.06 4.59 5.65
CA ALA A 55 -28.63 3.30 6.07
C ALA A 55 -27.98 2.85 7.40
N HIS A 56 -28.67 3.12 8.50
CA HIS A 56 -28.44 2.56 9.84
C HIS A 56 -26.99 2.51 10.34
N GLY A 57 -26.48 3.63 10.84
CA GLY A 57 -25.50 3.65 11.96
C GLY A 57 -24.20 2.85 11.81
N SER A 58 -23.88 2.31 10.63
CA SER A 58 -22.68 1.48 10.47
C SER A 58 -21.48 2.40 10.41
N ASN A 59 -20.72 2.44 11.50
CA ASN A 59 -19.47 3.17 11.65
C ASN A 59 -18.36 2.45 10.86
N TRP A 60 -18.54 2.35 9.54
CA TRP A 60 -17.65 1.59 8.68
C TRP A 60 -16.38 2.40 8.41
N TYR A 61 -15.22 1.74 8.55
CA TYR A 61 -13.92 2.27 8.22
C TYR A 61 -13.21 1.35 7.22
N PRO A 62 -12.50 1.91 6.23
CA PRO A 62 -11.62 1.12 5.40
C PRO A 62 -10.44 0.60 6.23
N THR A 63 -9.98 -0.62 5.94
CA THR A 63 -8.69 -1.09 6.46
C THR A 63 -7.62 -0.12 6.01
N SER A 64 -6.89 0.43 6.97
CA SER A 64 -5.87 1.45 6.71
C SER A 64 -4.57 1.08 7.41
N ILE A 65 -3.45 1.24 6.71
CA ILE A 65 -2.11 0.95 7.23
C ILE A 65 -1.27 2.22 7.10
N LEU A 66 -0.88 2.79 8.24
CA LEU A 66 0.06 3.92 8.28
C LEU A 66 1.47 3.37 8.51
N GLN A 67 2.31 3.46 7.50
CA GLN A 67 3.70 3.04 7.59
C GLN A 67 4.60 4.22 7.99
N LEU A 68 5.44 4.01 8.99
CA LEU A 68 6.43 4.97 9.48
C LEU A 68 7.83 4.38 9.38
N ALA A 69 8.85 5.24 9.28
CA ALA A 69 10.26 4.84 9.23
C ALA A 69 10.81 4.38 10.59
N LEU A 70 10.06 3.53 11.29
CA LEU A 70 10.37 2.96 12.59
C LEU A 70 10.69 1.47 12.45
N ARG A 71 11.44 0.91 13.39
CA ARG A 71 11.70 -0.55 13.41
C ARG A 71 10.51 -1.26 14.04
N GLU A 72 10.33 -2.54 13.74
CA GLU A 72 9.23 -3.35 14.32
C GLU A 72 9.22 -3.31 15.86
N GLN A 73 10.40 -3.34 16.50
CA GLN A 73 10.57 -3.25 17.96
C GLN A 73 10.13 -1.91 18.58
N ASP A 74 10.07 -0.85 17.77
CA ASP A 74 9.67 0.48 18.22
C ASP A 74 8.14 0.61 18.33
N PHE A 75 7.40 -0.40 17.86
CA PHE A 75 5.97 -0.54 18.07
C PHE A 75 5.68 -1.36 19.34
N ARG A 76 4.60 -1.00 20.00
CA ARG A 76 4.02 -1.72 21.13
C ARG A 76 3.14 -2.87 20.61
N ASN A 77 2.75 -3.79 21.50
CA ASN A 77 1.87 -4.91 21.15
C ASN A 77 0.49 -4.47 20.65
N ASP A 78 0.07 -3.24 20.98
CA ASP A 78 -1.17 -2.61 20.48
C ASP A 78 -1.00 -1.99 19.08
N GLY A 79 0.17 -2.14 18.45
CA GLY A 79 0.48 -1.62 17.12
C GLY A 79 0.89 -0.14 17.09
N MET A 80 1.03 0.51 18.26
CA MET A 80 1.32 1.93 18.36
C MET A 80 2.81 2.21 18.59
N PRO A 81 3.38 3.28 18.00
CA PRO A 81 4.75 3.70 18.29
C PRO A 81 4.96 3.95 19.78
N ARG A 82 6.10 3.53 20.31
CA ARG A 82 6.55 3.92 21.65
C ARG A 82 6.74 5.44 21.70
N ALA A 83 6.51 6.05 22.86
CA ALA A 83 6.59 7.51 23.03
C ALA A 83 7.98 8.10 22.70
N ASN A 84 9.04 7.29 22.86
CA ASN A 84 10.43 7.64 22.56
C ASN A 84 10.91 7.13 21.19
N ALA A 85 10.03 6.56 20.37
CA ALA A 85 10.38 6.07 19.05
C ALA A 85 10.73 7.24 18.11
N VAL A 86 11.91 7.18 17.50
CA VAL A 86 12.39 8.22 16.56
C VAL A 86 12.48 7.62 15.16
N PRO A 87 11.67 8.09 14.20
CA PRO A 87 11.75 7.62 12.81
C PRO A 87 13.12 7.92 12.19
N SER A 88 13.67 6.98 11.42
CA SER A 88 14.94 7.15 10.71
C SER A 88 14.86 8.20 9.59
N HIS A 89 13.67 8.39 9.02
CA HIS A 89 13.35 9.49 8.11
C HIS A 89 11.90 9.96 8.32
N PRO A 90 11.53 11.18 7.92
CA PRO A 90 10.19 11.73 8.21
C PRO A 90 9.10 11.24 7.24
N GLY A 91 9.42 10.32 6.33
CA GLY A 91 8.48 9.85 5.32
C GLY A 91 7.39 8.98 5.94
N VAL A 92 6.18 9.09 5.41
CA VAL A 92 5.03 8.26 5.80
C VAL A 92 4.38 7.69 4.55
N ILE A 93 3.77 6.51 4.67
CA ILE A 93 2.94 5.92 3.61
C ILE A 93 1.60 5.55 4.22
N LEU A 94 0.51 6.09 3.68
CA LEU A 94 -0.84 5.68 4.07
C LEU A 94 -1.43 4.79 2.99
N ASN A 95 -1.59 3.50 3.29
CA ASN A 95 -2.32 2.57 2.45
C ASN A 95 -3.76 2.44 2.94
N ILE A 96 -4.72 2.50 2.02
CA ILE A 96 -6.15 2.40 2.31
C ILE A 96 -6.74 1.35 1.38
N GLN A 97 -7.52 0.43 1.94
CA GLN A 97 -8.26 -0.57 1.18
C GLN A 97 -9.77 -0.28 1.27
N PRO A 98 -10.34 0.51 0.32
CA PRO A 98 -11.77 0.78 0.32
C PRO A 98 -12.55 -0.44 -0.21
N LYS A 99 -13.73 -0.70 0.36
CA LYS A 99 -14.56 -1.85 -0.05
C LYS A 99 -15.02 -1.69 -1.50
N GLY A 100 -14.70 -2.68 -2.34
CA GLY A 100 -15.10 -2.70 -3.75
C GLY A 100 -14.38 -1.69 -4.63
N LYS A 101 -13.28 -1.07 -4.15
CA LYS A 101 -12.42 -0.19 -4.92
C LYS A 101 -10.96 -0.67 -4.85
N PRO A 102 -10.09 -0.28 -5.81
CA PRO A 102 -8.66 -0.55 -5.73
C PRO A 102 -8.04 0.01 -4.44
N GLU A 103 -6.95 -0.62 -4.00
CA GLU A 103 -6.10 -0.09 -2.93
C GLU A 103 -5.54 1.27 -3.35
N LEU A 104 -5.48 2.20 -2.39
CA LEU A 104 -4.90 3.52 -2.55
C LEU A 104 -3.65 3.60 -1.67
N SER A 105 -2.51 3.99 -2.23
CA SER A 105 -1.34 4.38 -1.44
C SER A 105 -1.25 5.91 -1.42
N PHE A 106 -0.52 6.44 -0.45
CA PHE A 106 -0.21 7.87 -0.35
C PHE A 106 1.15 7.99 0.35
N PRO A 107 2.29 7.84 -0.36
CA PRO A 107 3.60 8.15 0.18
C PRO A 107 3.82 9.67 0.23
N CYS A 108 4.38 10.16 1.33
CA CYS A 108 4.75 11.57 1.48
C CYS A 108 6.00 11.71 2.35
N ASP A 109 7.07 12.27 1.80
CA ASP A 109 8.32 12.63 2.50
C ASP A 109 8.80 14.06 2.23
N THR A 110 7.89 14.94 1.81
CA THR A 110 8.18 16.34 1.45
C THR A 110 8.66 17.16 2.64
N PHE A 111 8.07 16.92 3.81
CA PHE A 111 8.26 17.74 5.00
C PHE A 111 9.26 17.14 5.99
N THR A 112 9.85 18.00 6.81
CA THR A 112 10.89 17.62 7.79
C THR A 112 10.37 16.77 8.96
N ARG A 113 9.05 16.76 9.21
CA ARG A 113 8.42 15.97 10.29
C ARG A 113 7.38 15.02 9.71
N TRP A 114 7.30 13.81 10.28
CA TRP A 114 6.36 12.81 9.82
C TRP A 114 4.90 13.20 10.07
N GLN A 115 4.62 13.91 11.16
CA GLN A 115 3.27 14.42 11.47
C GLN A 115 2.79 15.39 10.39
N ASP A 116 3.71 16.21 9.86
CA ASP A 116 3.41 17.17 8.82
C ASP A 116 3.19 16.48 7.47
N ASN A 117 3.95 15.43 7.17
CA ASN A 117 3.70 14.58 5.99
C ASN A 117 2.34 13.89 6.07
N LEU A 118 1.97 13.34 7.23
CA LEU A 118 0.64 12.76 7.46
C LEU A 118 -0.46 13.82 7.31
N ARG A 119 -0.24 15.03 7.83
CA ARG A 119 -1.17 16.15 7.66
C ARG A 119 -1.34 16.53 6.20
N GLY A 120 -0.26 16.54 5.43
CA GLY A 120 -0.31 16.74 3.97
C GLY A 120 -1.24 15.74 3.28
N ILE A 121 -1.14 14.45 3.64
CA ILE A 121 -2.04 13.40 3.12
C ILE A 121 -3.48 13.64 3.53
N ALA A 122 -3.74 13.94 4.81
CA ALA A 122 -5.10 14.20 5.30
C ALA A 122 -5.78 15.40 4.59
N LEU A 123 -5.02 16.47 4.35
CA LEU A 123 -5.48 17.63 3.56
C LEU A 123 -5.72 17.26 2.09
N GLY A 124 -4.87 16.42 1.51
CA GLY A 124 -5.04 15.90 0.16
C GLY A 124 -6.34 15.09 0.01
N LEU A 125 -6.62 14.17 0.94
CA LEU A 125 -7.87 13.41 0.97
C LEU A 125 -9.11 14.33 1.09
N GLU A 126 -9.04 15.34 1.96
CA GLU A 126 -10.12 16.32 2.09
C GLU A 126 -10.34 17.10 0.79
N ALA A 127 -9.27 17.53 0.12
CA ALA A 127 -9.34 18.22 -1.16
C ALA A 127 -9.96 17.32 -2.24
N LEU A 128 -9.52 16.06 -2.35
CA LEU A 128 -10.10 15.08 -3.27
C LEU A 128 -11.60 14.89 -3.01
N ARG A 129 -12.03 14.83 -1.75
CA ARG A 129 -13.45 14.77 -1.39
C ARG A 129 -14.20 16.05 -1.76
N LYS A 130 -13.58 17.24 -1.61
CA LYS A 130 -14.20 18.52 -2.02
C LYS A 130 -14.39 18.57 -3.54
N LEU A 131 -13.39 18.14 -4.31
CA LEU A 131 -13.49 18.02 -5.77
C LEU A 131 -14.65 17.10 -6.18
N ASP A 132 -14.76 15.93 -5.54
CA ASP A 132 -15.84 14.97 -5.78
C ASP A 132 -17.22 15.54 -5.38
N ARG A 133 -17.32 16.14 -4.19
CA ARG A 133 -18.56 16.73 -3.66
C ARG A 133 -19.12 17.81 -4.56
N TYR A 134 -18.27 18.65 -5.13
CA TYR A 134 -18.69 19.75 -5.99
C TYR A 134 -18.80 19.34 -7.47
N GLY A 135 -18.61 18.06 -7.79
CA GLY A 135 -18.74 17.54 -9.16
C GLY A 135 -17.70 18.11 -10.13
N ILE A 136 -16.58 18.63 -9.62
CA ILE A 136 -15.51 19.21 -10.45
C ILE A 136 -14.82 18.11 -11.27
N THR A 137 -14.84 16.87 -10.76
CA THR A 137 -14.30 15.68 -11.43
C THR A 137 -15.44 14.75 -11.84
N GLN A 138 -15.47 14.33 -13.12
CA GLN A 138 -16.39 13.29 -13.58
C GLN A 138 -15.92 11.93 -13.04
N THR A 139 -16.68 11.38 -12.09
CA THR A 139 -16.71 9.98 -11.64
C THR A 139 -15.35 9.27 -11.52
N GLY A 140 -14.73 9.32 -10.33
CA GLY A 140 -13.65 8.39 -9.94
C GLY A 140 -12.28 8.58 -10.61
N GLN A 141 -12.18 9.48 -11.61
CA GLN A 141 -10.95 9.80 -12.34
C GLN A 141 -9.85 10.41 -11.44
N GLN A 142 -10.21 11.02 -10.31
CA GLN A 142 -9.22 11.60 -9.39
C GLN A 142 -8.35 10.55 -8.69
N TYR A 143 -8.90 9.35 -8.44
CA TYR A 143 -8.14 8.24 -7.84
C TYR A 143 -7.33 7.47 -8.89
N THR A 144 -7.72 7.50 -10.17
CA THR A 144 -6.95 6.88 -11.26
C THR A 144 -5.70 7.68 -11.63
N GLY A 145 -5.72 9.01 -11.49
CA GLY A 145 -4.52 9.83 -11.64
C GLY A 145 -3.44 9.51 -10.59
N TRP A 146 -3.86 9.25 -9.34
CA TRP A 146 -2.96 8.81 -8.27
C TRP A 146 -2.41 7.40 -8.53
N ARG A 147 -3.24 6.47 -9.04
CA ARG A 147 -2.81 5.13 -9.49
C ARG A 147 -1.70 5.17 -10.55
N ALA A 148 -1.69 6.17 -11.43
CA ALA A 148 -0.69 6.27 -12.50
C ALA A 148 0.67 6.77 -11.99
N ILE A 149 0.69 7.52 -10.88
CA ILE A 149 1.91 8.03 -10.23
C ILE A 149 2.51 6.95 -9.30
N GLU A 150 1.68 6.07 -8.74
CA GLU A 150 2.06 5.00 -7.80
C GLU A 150 2.25 3.62 -8.44
N ALA A 151 2.67 3.53 -9.70
CA ALA A 151 3.00 2.24 -10.32
C ALA A 151 4.24 1.54 -9.70
N THR A 152 4.56 1.81 -8.43
CA THR A 152 5.35 0.94 -7.57
C THR A 152 4.38 0.10 -6.73
N PRO A 153 4.25 -1.20 -6.99
CA PRO A 153 3.29 -2.04 -6.29
C PRO A 153 3.57 -2.08 -4.79
N SER A 154 2.48 -2.03 -4.00
CA SER A 154 2.53 -2.13 -2.54
C SER A 154 3.29 -3.38 -2.09
N MET A 155 3.89 -3.35 -0.90
CA MET A 155 4.63 -4.52 -0.37
C MET A 155 3.79 -5.79 -0.32
N ASN A 156 2.48 -5.67 -0.09
CA ASN A 156 1.54 -6.79 -0.13
C ASN A 156 1.39 -7.32 -1.56
N ALA A 157 1.32 -6.44 -2.57
CA ALA A 157 1.27 -6.84 -3.96
C ALA A 157 2.57 -7.54 -4.40
N ARG A 158 3.74 -7.03 -3.97
CA ARG A 158 5.03 -7.67 -4.25
C ARG A 158 5.15 -9.06 -3.62
N ALA A 159 4.80 -9.20 -2.34
CA ALA A 159 4.82 -10.49 -1.66
C ALA A 159 3.84 -11.50 -2.28
N ALA A 160 2.63 -11.05 -2.63
CA ALA A 160 1.65 -11.87 -3.33
C ALA A 160 2.14 -12.30 -4.72
N ALA A 161 2.81 -11.42 -5.46
CA ALA A 161 3.41 -11.75 -6.75
C ALA A 161 4.52 -12.80 -6.62
N CYS A 162 5.39 -12.71 -5.61
CA CYS A 162 6.41 -13.73 -5.34
C CYS A 162 5.76 -15.09 -5.04
N ALA A 163 4.68 -15.11 -4.26
CA ALA A 163 3.94 -16.35 -3.94
C ALA A 163 3.22 -16.95 -5.16
N VAL A 164 2.75 -16.12 -6.10
CA VAL A 164 2.19 -16.60 -7.37
C VAL A 164 3.28 -17.24 -8.23
N LEU A 165 4.47 -16.62 -8.34
CA LEU A 165 5.59 -17.19 -9.10
C LEU A 165 6.06 -18.53 -8.52
N ALA A 166 6.23 -18.62 -7.19
CA ALA A 166 6.66 -19.86 -6.53
C ALA A 166 5.71 -21.02 -6.84
N ARG A 167 4.40 -20.79 -6.71
CA ARG A 167 3.36 -21.81 -6.93
C ARG A 167 3.29 -22.30 -8.37
N ILE A 168 3.55 -21.44 -9.35
CA ILE A 168 3.56 -21.83 -10.77
C ILE A 168 4.88 -22.52 -11.14
N ALA A 169 6.01 -22.13 -10.54
CA ALA A 169 7.31 -22.76 -10.76
C ALA A 169 7.43 -24.16 -10.14
N TRP A 170 6.80 -24.37 -8.97
CA TRP A 170 6.86 -25.62 -8.21
C TRP A 170 5.47 -26.08 -7.72
N PRO A 171 4.55 -26.49 -8.59
CA PRO A 171 3.16 -26.78 -8.23
C PRO A 171 2.97 -27.94 -7.23
N ASN A 172 3.99 -28.79 -7.04
CA ASN A 172 3.93 -29.97 -6.18
C ASN A 172 4.53 -29.76 -4.77
N GLU A 173 5.06 -28.56 -4.49
CA GLU A 173 5.62 -28.26 -3.17
C GLU A 173 4.54 -27.83 -2.17
N ASN A 174 4.75 -28.18 -0.89
CA ASN A 174 3.83 -27.88 0.20
C ASN A 174 3.83 -26.38 0.56
N ASP A 175 2.79 -25.93 1.28
CA ASP A 175 2.58 -24.52 1.60
C ASP A 175 3.77 -23.87 2.35
N ALA A 176 4.47 -24.65 3.19
CA ALA A 176 5.64 -24.17 3.92
C ALA A 176 6.82 -23.88 2.98
N ALA A 177 7.10 -24.78 2.05
CA ALA A 177 8.16 -24.61 1.05
C ALA A 177 7.82 -23.50 0.04
N GLN A 178 6.54 -23.36 -0.34
CA GLN A 178 6.07 -22.25 -1.18
C GLN A 178 6.30 -20.88 -0.53
N ALA A 179 6.02 -20.77 0.77
CA ALA A 179 6.25 -19.53 1.53
C ALA A 179 7.74 -19.20 1.62
N GLU A 180 8.59 -20.22 1.80
CA GLU A 180 10.04 -20.06 1.81
C GLU A 180 10.58 -19.59 0.45
N TRP A 181 10.09 -20.18 -0.65
CA TRP A 181 10.43 -19.72 -2.01
C TRP A 181 9.96 -18.30 -2.28
N ALA A 182 8.75 -17.93 -1.87
CA ALA A 182 8.23 -16.57 -2.03
C ALA A 182 9.15 -15.55 -1.33
N HIS A 183 9.64 -15.87 -0.13
CA HIS A 183 10.59 -15.03 0.60
C HIS A 183 11.93 -14.92 -0.15
N LYS A 184 12.48 -16.04 -0.65
CA LYS A 184 13.74 -16.05 -1.42
C LYS A 184 13.64 -15.25 -2.71
N ILE A 185 12.54 -15.35 -3.45
CA ILE A 185 12.27 -14.56 -4.67
C ILE A 185 12.22 -13.06 -4.36
N ALA A 186 11.68 -12.68 -3.20
CA ALA A 186 11.59 -11.28 -2.80
C ALA A 186 12.95 -10.66 -2.41
N THR A 187 13.88 -11.48 -1.89
CA THR A 187 15.17 -11.03 -1.34
C THR A 187 16.36 -11.25 -2.27
N ASP A 188 16.32 -12.24 -3.15
CA ASP A 188 17.38 -12.58 -4.09
C ASP A 188 16.94 -12.39 -5.56
N PRO A 189 17.47 -11.39 -6.27
CA PRO A 189 17.14 -11.11 -7.67
C PRO A 189 17.44 -12.26 -8.64
N GLU A 190 18.48 -13.06 -8.39
CA GLU A 190 18.88 -14.15 -9.29
C GLU A 190 17.96 -15.36 -9.12
N ILE A 191 17.56 -15.66 -7.87
CA ILE A 191 16.51 -16.63 -7.60
C ILE A 191 15.19 -16.18 -8.24
N GLY A 192 14.88 -14.88 -8.20
CA GLY A 192 13.71 -14.33 -8.87
C GLY A 192 13.71 -14.58 -10.38
N ARG A 193 14.82 -14.34 -11.08
CA ARG A 193 14.92 -14.54 -12.54
C ARG A 193 14.82 -16.00 -12.93
N THR A 194 15.54 -16.86 -12.22
CA THR A 194 15.50 -18.31 -12.49
C THR A 194 14.11 -18.89 -12.24
N THR A 195 13.43 -18.44 -11.17
CA THR A 195 12.04 -18.81 -10.89
C THR A 195 11.08 -18.29 -11.94
N TYR A 196 11.22 -17.04 -12.39
CA TYR A 196 10.40 -16.47 -13.47
C TYR A 196 10.50 -17.30 -14.76
N ARG A 197 11.72 -17.65 -15.21
CA ARG A 197 11.91 -18.48 -16.41
C ARG A 197 11.24 -19.84 -16.27
N LYS A 198 11.34 -20.46 -15.09
CA LYS A 198 10.71 -21.75 -14.80
C LYS A 198 9.18 -21.65 -14.76
N ALA A 199 8.64 -20.64 -14.08
CA ALA A 199 7.20 -20.38 -14.04
C ALA A 199 6.64 -20.13 -15.45
N LYS A 200 7.35 -19.38 -16.28
CA LYS A 200 7.01 -19.13 -17.69
C LYS A 200 6.98 -20.42 -18.51
N ALA A 201 7.97 -21.30 -18.34
CA ALA A 201 8.02 -22.59 -19.02
C ALA A 201 6.88 -23.54 -18.59
N ASN A 202 6.41 -23.45 -17.35
CA ASN A 202 5.26 -24.24 -16.85
C ASN A 202 3.91 -23.64 -17.28
N ALA A 203 3.83 -22.31 -17.32
CA ALA A 203 2.64 -21.57 -17.70
C ALA A 203 2.40 -21.47 -19.22
N HIS A 204 3.32 -22.02 -20.04
CA HIS A 204 3.26 -21.88 -21.49
C HIS A 204 1.94 -22.43 -22.07
N PRO A 205 1.25 -21.69 -22.97
CA PRO A 205 -0.03 -22.11 -23.55
C PRO A 205 0.04 -23.49 -24.22
N ASP A 206 1.15 -23.80 -24.90
CA ASP A 206 1.38 -25.11 -25.54
C ASP A 206 1.36 -26.29 -24.57
N ARG A 207 1.61 -26.06 -23.28
CA ARG A 207 1.58 -27.09 -22.23
C ARG A 207 0.25 -27.13 -21.46
N ASN A 208 -0.58 -26.09 -21.62
CA ASN A 208 -1.83 -25.91 -20.88
C ASN A 208 -3.05 -25.86 -21.82
N GLY A 209 -3.00 -26.62 -22.92
CA GLY A 209 -4.13 -26.76 -23.84
C GLY A 209 -4.57 -25.45 -24.50
N GLY A 210 -3.64 -24.52 -24.73
CA GLY A 210 -3.90 -23.21 -25.33
C GLY A 210 -4.37 -22.12 -24.35
N SER A 211 -4.50 -22.42 -23.06
CA SER A 211 -4.91 -21.44 -22.06
C SER A 211 -3.77 -20.47 -21.70
N GLN A 212 -4.00 -19.16 -21.87
CA GLN A 212 -3.06 -18.09 -21.50
C GLN A 212 -3.19 -17.63 -20.04
N THR A 213 -4.17 -18.12 -19.28
CA THR A 213 -4.46 -17.59 -17.93
C THR A 213 -3.28 -17.69 -16.96
N LEU A 214 -2.56 -18.81 -16.96
CA LEU A 214 -1.35 -18.97 -16.13
C LEU A 214 -0.20 -18.10 -16.62
N TRP A 215 -0.10 -17.89 -17.93
CA TRP A 215 0.91 -17.04 -18.54
C TRP A 215 0.73 -15.57 -18.16
N ASP A 216 -0.52 -15.08 -18.21
CA ASP A 216 -0.87 -13.72 -17.82
C ASP A 216 -0.61 -13.47 -16.33
N HIS A 217 -0.84 -14.48 -15.48
CA HIS A 217 -0.50 -14.40 -14.05
C HIS A 217 1.01 -14.29 -13.82
N VAL A 218 1.83 -15.02 -14.59
CA VAL A 218 3.30 -14.94 -14.50
C VAL A 218 3.81 -13.58 -14.98
N GLU A 219 3.31 -13.09 -16.11
CA GLU A 219 3.70 -11.77 -16.64
C GLU A 219 3.21 -10.62 -15.75
N GLY A 220 2.01 -10.74 -15.16
CA GLY A 220 1.50 -9.81 -14.17
C GLY A 220 2.36 -9.77 -12.90
N ALA A 221 2.75 -10.94 -12.38
CA ALA A 221 3.63 -11.04 -11.22
C ALA A 221 5.04 -10.47 -11.49
N ALA A 222 5.60 -10.71 -12.68
CA ALA A 222 6.91 -10.20 -13.07
C ALA A 222 6.92 -8.65 -13.16
N LYS A 223 5.86 -8.04 -13.71
CA LYS A 223 5.69 -6.58 -13.72
C LYS A 223 5.61 -6.01 -12.31
N VAL A 224 4.97 -6.72 -11.39
CA VAL A 224 4.84 -6.32 -9.99
C VAL A 224 6.18 -6.43 -9.23
N ILE A 225 7.01 -7.42 -9.54
CA ILE A 225 8.30 -7.59 -8.87
C ILE A 225 9.38 -6.68 -9.48
N GLY A 226 9.34 -6.38 -10.78
CA GLY A 226 10.33 -5.52 -11.44
C GLY A 226 11.75 -6.13 -11.48
N GLY A 227 12.48 -5.92 -12.57
CA GLY A 227 13.87 -6.41 -12.73
C GLY A 227 14.03 -7.92 -12.97
N LEU A 228 12.94 -8.63 -13.27
CA LEU A 228 12.93 -10.08 -13.57
C LEU A 228 12.94 -10.41 -15.07
N THR A 229 12.71 -9.42 -15.93
CA THR A 229 12.77 -9.51 -17.40
C THR A 229 14.19 -9.49 -17.91
#